data_AF-A0A3C0NKY7-F1
#
_entry.id   AF-A0A3C0NKY7-F1
#
_cell.length_a   1.000
_cell.length_b   1.000
_cell.length_c   1.000
_cell.angle_alpha   90.00
_cell.angle_beta   90.00
_cell.angle_gamma   90.00
#
_symmetry.space_group_name_H-M   'P 1'
#
loop_
_entity.id
_entity.type
_entity.pdbx_description
1 polymer ?
#
loop_
_entity_poly.entity_id
_entity_poly.type
_entity_poly.pdbx_seq_one_letter_code
_entity_poly.pdbx_strand_id
1 'polypeptide(L)'
;MKGQTNFTDVEYSNRKRKTKREEFLECMDAITPWDEVVAMIEPYYYHNKKGRKARGIETMFRMYLLQTWYNLSDEALEDAIYDSYAMRKFMHLDFLEESVPDATTLCKFRKIIVENGLAKQYFEAVKSFMEE
;
A
#
# COMPACT_ATOMS: atom_id res chain seq x y z
N MET A 1 -7.58 1.38 13.84
CA MET A 1 -7.34 1.73 15.26
C MET A 1 -6.33 2.87 15.29
N LYS A 2 -6.56 3.90 16.11
CA LYS A 2 -5.71 5.11 16.18
C LYS A 2 -4.35 4.79 16.82
N GLY A 3 -3.27 5.05 16.08
CA GLY A 3 -2.15 5.88 16.52
C GLY A 3 -1.36 5.44 17.76
N GLN A 4 -1.01 4.16 17.90
CA GLN A 4 0.05 3.81 18.84
C GLN A 4 1.40 4.00 18.14
N THR A 5 2.07 5.10 18.47
CA THR A 5 3.45 5.36 18.02
C THR A 5 4.35 4.29 18.63
N ASN A 6 4.90 3.41 17.80
CA ASN A 6 5.80 2.37 18.27
C ASN A 6 7.23 2.91 18.45
N PHE A 7 8.11 2.13 19.07
CA PHE A 7 9.48 2.56 19.34
C PHE A 7 10.24 2.95 18.07
N THR A 8 10.02 2.23 16.96
CA THR A 8 10.62 2.52 15.65
C THR A 8 10.13 3.87 15.11
N ASP A 9 8.84 4.19 15.26
CA ASP A 9 8.31 5.49 14.84
C ASP A 9 8.97 6.64 15.61
N VAL A 10 9.14 6.48 16.93
CA VAL A 10 9.84 7.46 17.76
C VAL A 10 11.30 7.61 17.31
N GLU A 11 12.03 6.51 17.13
CA GLU A 11 13.42 6.53 16.65
C GLU A 11 13.55 7.28 15.32
N TYR A 12 12.68 6.95 14.35
CA TYR A 12 12.73 7.53 13.02
C TYR A 12 12.27 8.99 12.98
N SER A 13 11.39 9.42 13.88
CA SER A 13 10.96 10.82 14.03
C SER A 13 12.06 11.74 14.57
N ASN A 14 13.02 11.20 15.34
CA ASN A 14 14.13 11.96 15.91
C ASN A 14 15.33 12.13 14.96
N ARG A 15 15.27 11.60 13.74
CA ARG A 15 16.37 11.73 12.77
C ARG A 15 16.49 13.18 12.30
N LYS A 16 17.73 13.64 12.10
CA LYS A 16 18.04 15.02 11.63
C LYS A 16 17.43 15.38 10.27
N ARG A 17 17.11 14.38 9.44
CA ARG A 17 16.56 14.58 8.10
C ARG A 17 15.50 13.54 7.81
N LYS A 18 14.47 13.98 7.09
CA LYS A 18 13.55 13.10 6.38
C LYS A 18 14.13 12.75 5.02
N THR A 19 13.89 11.53 4.53
CA THR A 19 14.37 11.15 3.21
C THR A 19 13.38 11.60 2.14
N LYS A 20 13.87 11.92 0.93
CA LYS A 20 12.99 12.26 -0.22
C LYS A 20 11.97 11.15 -0.52
N ARG A 21 12.34 9.88 -0.29
CA ARG A 21 11.44 8.74 -0.40
C ARG A 21 10.27 8.85 0.56
N GLU A 22 10.56 9.13 1.83
CA GLU A 22 9.55 9.25 2.87
C GLU A 22 8.64 10.45 2.64
N GLU A 23 9.19 11.59 2.23
CA GLU A 23 8.40 12.77 1.83
C GLU A 23 7.48 12.47 0.65
N PHE A 24 7.99 11.79 -0.38
CA PHE A 24 7.19 11.38 -1.53
C PHE A 24 6.05 10.45 -1.11
N LEU A 25 6.33 9.41 -0.34
CA LEU A 25 5.32 8.44 0.07
C LEU A 25 4.23 9.05 0.96
N GLU A 26 4.58 9.96 1.86
CA GLU A 26 3.58 10.68 2.66
C GLU A 26 2.74 11.65 1.83
N CYS A 27 3.34 12.31 0.83
CA CYS A 27 2.59 13.14 -0.10
C CYS A 27 1.58 12.29 -0.89
N MET A 28 2.03 11.15 -1.44
CA MET A 28 1.15 10.25 -2.17
C MET A 28 0.04 9.68 -1.26
N ASP A 29 0.36 9.33 -0.02
CA ASP A 29 -0.62 8.87 0.96
C ASP A 29 -1.71 9.91 1.25
N ALA A 30 -1.34 11.19 1.30
CA ALA A 30 -2.27 12.28 1.57
C ALA A 30 -3.18 12.63 0.38
N ILE A 31 -2.72 12.46 -0.86
CA ILE A 31 -3.50 12.81 -2.07
C ILE A 31 -4.34 11.65 -2.60
N THR A 32 -4.08 10.42 -2.18
CA THR A 32 -4.83 9.26 -2.67
C THR A 32 -6.20 9.18 -1.97
N PRO A 33 -7.33 9.15 -2.72
CA PRO A 33 -8.66 8.98 -2.14
C PRO A 33 -8.90 7.51 -1.77
N TRP A 34 -8.32 7.05 -0.65
CA TRP A 34 -8.29 5.64 -0.26
C TRP A 34 -9.68 4.97 -0.19
N ASP A 35 -10.67 5.65 0.37
CA ASP A 35 -12.02 5.11 0.52
C ASP A 35 -12.68 4.83 -0.84
N GLU A 36 -12.53 5.75 -1.80
CA GLU A 36 -13.07 5.57 -3.16
C GLU A 36 -12.38 4.43 -3.89
N VAL A 37 -11.05 4.33 -3.74
CA VAL A 37 -10.27 3.27 -4.36
C VAL A 37 -10.64 1.90 -3.78
N VAL A 38 -10.81 1.81 -2.46
CA VAL A 38 -11.25 0.56 -1.82
C VAL A 38 -12.64 0.19 -2.32
N ALA A 39 -13.58 1.13 -2.34
CA ALA A 39 -14.94 0.89 -2.83
C ALA A 39 -14.99 0.45 -4.30
N MET A 40 -14.07 0.96 -5.13
CA MET A 40 -13.93 0.59 -6.54
C MET A 40 -13.42 -0.85 -6.72
N ILE A 41 -12.51 -1.32 -5.85
CA ILE A 41 -11.89 -2.66 -5.94
C ILE A 41 -12.75 -3.73 -5.24
N GLU A 42 -13.47 -3.37 -4.17
CA GLU A 42 -14.28 -4.26 -3.34
C GLU A 42 -15.15 -5.27 -4.14
N PRO A 43 -15.88 -4.88 -5.22
CA PRO A 43 -16.73 -5.81 -5.97
C PRO A 43 -15.97 -6.94 -6.65
N TYR A 44 -14.68 -6.76 -6.91
CA TYR A 44 -13.82 -7.72 -7.62
C TYR A 44 -12.90 -8.49 -6.66
N TYR A 45 -12.79 -8.04 -5.41
CA TYR A 45 -11.89 -8.64 -4.43
C TYR A 45 -12.51 -9.91 -3.84
N TYR A 46 -11.65 -10.89 -3.51
CA TYR A 46 -12.11 -12.19 -3.04
C TYR A 46 -12.32 -12.20 -1.52
N HIS A 47 -13.46 -12.72 -1.08
CA HIS A 47 -13.75 -12.95 0.35
C HIS A 47 -13.56 -14.44 0.69
N ASN A 48 -12.38 -14.80 1.20
CA ASN A 48 -12.10 -16.18 1.60
C ASN A 48 -12.97 -16.58 2.81
N LYS A 49 -13.82 -17.58 2.65
CA LYS A 49 -14.60 -18.20 3.75
C LYS A 49 -13.79 -19.22 4.57
N LYS A 50 -12.68 -19.73 4.03
CA LYS A 50 -11.78 -20.72 4.65
C LYS A 50 -10.32 -20.43 4.27
N GLY A 51 -9.38 -20.70 5.17
CA GLY A 51 -7.94 -20.47 4.97
C GLY A 51 -7.45 -19.14 5.57
N ARG A 52 -6.25 -18.69 5.15
CA ARG A 52 -5.71 -17.39 5.57
C ARG A 52 -6.66 -16.29 5.09
N LYS A 53 -7.06 -15.40 6.02
CA LYS A 53 -7.91 -14.25 5.70
C LYS A 53 -7.27 -13.46 4.55
N ALA A 54 -8.11 -13.01 3.62
CA ALA A 54 -7.65 -12.09 2.57
C ALA A 54 -7.04 -10.85 3.22
N ARG A 55 -5.99 -10.30 2.60
CA ARG A 55 -5.36 -9.07 3.08
C ARG A 55 -6.31 -7.90 2.83
N GLY A 56 -6.14 -6.80 3.56
CA GLY A 56 -6.93 -5.59 3.32
C GLY A 56 -6.70 -5.08 1.89
N ILE A 57 -7.77 -4.63 1.23
CA ILE A 57 -7.71 -4.07 -0.13
C ILE A 57 -6.74 -2.88 -0.15
N GLU A 58 -6.85 -1.98 0.83
CA GLU A 58 -5.97 -0.82 0.96
C GLU A 58 -4.50 -1.23 1.06
N THR A 59 -4.18 -2.20 1.92
CA THR A 59 -2.81 -2.73 2.07
C THR A 59 -2.27 -3.30 0.77
N MET A 60 -3.07 -4.07 0.04
CA MET A 60 -2.67 -4.64 -1.25
C MET A 60 -2.51 -3.56 -2.32
N PHE A 61 -3.35 -2.54 -2.31
CA PHE A 61 -3.24 -1.42 -3.24
C PHE A 61 -2.00 -0.57 -2.96
N ARG A 62 -1.69 -0.30 -1.69
CA ARG A 62 -0.42 0.34 -1.27
C ARG A 62 0.79 -0.43 -1.77
N MET A 63 0.79 -1.76 -1.62
CA MET A 63 1.85 -2.62 -2.15
C MET A 63 1.98 -2.50 -3.68
N TYR A 64 0.85 -2.54 -4.40
CA TYR A 64 0.82 -2.38 -5.85
C TYR A 64 1.35 -1.01 -6.32
N LEU A 65 1.02 0.07 -5.61
CA LEU A 65 1.54 1.41 -5.89
C LEU A 65 3.05 1.49 -5.67
N LEU A 66 3.56 0.96 -4.55
CA LEU A 66 5.02 0.88 -4.31
C LEU A 66 5.73 0.14 -5.43
N GLN A 67 5.15 -0.98 -5.89
CA GLN A 67 5.72 -1.71 -7.00
C GLN A 67 5.81 -0.87 -8.28
N THR A 68 4.73 -0.15 -8.58
CA THR A 68 4.60 0.65 -9.80
C THR A 68 5.54 1.86 -9.76
N TRP A 69 5.66 2.54 -8.62
CA TRP A 69 6.52 3.72 -8.48
C TRP A 69 8.01 3.40 -8.48
N TYR A 70 8.41 2.25 -7.92
CA TYR A 70 9.82 1.85 -7.84
C TYR A 70 10.23 0.82 -8.89
N ASN A 71 9.29 0.39 -9.75
CA ASN A 71 9.50 -0.60 -10.81
C ASN A 71 10.20 -1.89 -10.31
N LEU A 72 9.70 -2.42 -9.19
CA LEU A 72 10.24 -3.61 -8.53
C LEU A 72 9.53 -4.88 -8.98
N SER A 73 10.24 -6.01 -8.99
CA SER A 73 9.60 -7.33 -9.10
C SER A 73 8.80 -7.65 -7.82
N ASP A 74 7.94 -8.66 -7.87
CA ASP A 74 7.10 -9.05 -6.72
C ASP A 74 7.97 -9.43 -5.50
N GLU A 75 9.03 -10.22 -5.72
CA GLU A 75 9.98 -10.63 -4.69
C GLU A 75 10.84 -9.46 -4.20
N ALA A 76 11.38 -8.64 -5.11
CA ALA A 76 12.20 -7.50 -4.73
C ALA A 76 11.42 -6.44 -3.94
N LEU A 77 10.11 -6.30 -4.20
CA LEU A 77 9.25 -5.44 -3.41
C LEU A 77 9.03 -5.99 -2.00
N GLU A 78 8.77 -7.29 -1.88
CA GLU A 78 8.61 -7.94 -0.57
C GLU A 78 9.84 -7.67 0.31
N ASP A 79 11.04 -7.92 -0.23
CA ASP A 79 12.31 -7.64 0.46
C ASP A 79 12.45 -6.14 0.79
N ALA A 80 12.15 -5.25 -0.18
CA ALA A 80 12.26 -3.81 0.02
C ALA A 80 11.34 -3.28 1.13
N ILE A 81 10.16 -3.88 1.33
CA ILE A 81 9.25 -3.49 2.42
C ILE A 81 9.80 -3.94 3.78
N TYR A 82 10.42 -5.13 3.86
CA TYR A 82 11.08 -5.58 5.08
C TYR A 82 12.27 -4.67 5.44
N ASP A 83 13.04 -4.23 4.46
CA ASP A 83 14.25 -3.43 4.67
C ASP A 83 13.98 -1.94 4.88
N SER A 84 12.88 -1.40 4.34
CA SER A 84 12.62 0.04 4.30
C SER A 84 11.50 0.48 5.22
N TYR A 85 11.85 1.15 6.33
CA TYR A 85 10.89 1.81 7.22
C TYR A 85 9.90 2.72 6.47
N ALA A 86 10.34 3.48 5.46
CA ALA A 86 9.45 4.39 4.73
C ALA A 86 8.37 3.63 3.95
N MET A 87 8.71 2.50 3.34
CA MET A 87 7.77 1.65 2.62
C MET A 87 6.84 0.91 3.58
N ARG A 88 7.37 0.37 4.68
CA ARG A 88 6.58 -0.23 5.76
C ARG A 88 5.56 0.76 6.33
N LYS A 89 6.01 1.97 6.66
CA LYS A 89 5.17 3.06 7.19
C LYS A 89 4.07 3.42 6.20
N PHE A 90 4.41 3.57 4.91
CA PHE A 90 3.43 3.82 3.86
C PHE A 90 2.39 2.70 3.72
N MET A 91 2.76 1.44 3.98
CA MET A 91 1.81 0.32 3.97
C MET A 91 0.99 0.17 5.25
N HIS A 92 1.21 1.02 6.26
CA HIS A 92 0.61 0.92 7.59
C HIS A 92 0.82 -0.45 8.27
N LEU A 93 1.93 -1.14 7.97
CA LEU A 93 2.21 -2.46 8.53
C LEU A 93 2.86 -2.35 9.92
N ASP A 94 2.24 -2.97 10.91
CA ASP A 94 2.89 -3.29 12.17
C ASP A 94 3.43 -4.72 12.16
N PHE A 95 4.76 -4.88 12.10
CA PHE A 95 5.41 -6.19 12.12
C PHE A 95 5.26 -6.95 13.44
N LEU A 96 4.75 -6.32 14.50
CA LEU A 96 4.35 -7.01 15.71
C LEU A 96 3.02 -7.77 15.54
N GLU A 97 2.16 -7.32 14.63
CA GLU A 97 0.82 -7.88 14.40
C GLU A 97 0.71 -8.65 13.09
N GLU A 98 1.43 -8.21 12.04
CA GLU A 98 1.32 -8.78 10.71
C GLU A 98 2.62 -8.80 9.91
N SER A 99 2.77 -9.83 9.05
CA SER A 99 3.86 -9.90 8.07
C SER A 99 3.52 -9.13 6.79
N VAL A 100 4.53 -8.82 5.99
CA VAL A 100 4.33 -8.33 4.60
C VAL A 100 3.50 -9.36 3.82
N PRO A 101 2.58 -8.93 2.93
CA PRO A 101 1.92 -9.84 1.98
C PRO A 101 2.95 -10.50 1.07
N ASP A 102 2.75 -11.78 0.74
CA ASP A 102 3.70 -12.49 -0.13
C ASP A 102 3.61 -12.01 -1.59
N ALA A 103 4.71 -12.17 -2.32
CA ALA A 103 4.83 -11.90 -3.74
C ALA A 103 3.68 -12.52 -4.57
N THR A 104 3.24 -13.73 -4.25
CA THR A 104 2.18 -14.43 -5.00
C THR A 104 0.80 -13.79 -4.81
N THR A 105 0.56 -13.21 -3.63
CA THR A 105 -0.68 -12.51 -3.27
C THR A 105 -0.73 -11.18 -4.03
N LEU A 106 0.40 -10.49 -4.16
CA LEU A 106 0.52 -9.32 -5.02
C LEU A 106 0.28 -9.68 -6.50
N CYS A 107 0.86 -10.78 -6.98
CA CYS A 107 0.61 -11.26 -8.35
C CYS A 107 -0.88 -11.47 -8.63
N LYS A 108 -1.61 -12.12 -7.72
CA LYS A 108 -3.07 -12.32 -7.82
C LYS A 108 -3.83 -10.99 -7.80
N PHE A 109 -3.44 -10.08 -6.92
CA PHE A 109 -4.07 -8.76 -6.83
C PHE A 109 -3.87 -7.94 -8.11
N ARG A 110 -2.66 -7.96 -8.69
CA ARG A 110 -2.38 -7.29 -9.96
C ARG A 110 -3.28 -7.78 -11.09
N LYS A 111 -3.58 -9.08 -11.14
CA LYS A 111 -4.53 -9.63 -12.13
C LYS A 111 -5.90 -8.99 -11.99
N ILE A 112 -6.41 -8.85 -10.76
CA ILE A 112 -7.69 -8.17 -10.49
C ILE A 112 -7.67 -6.72 -11.01
N ILE A 113 -6.59 -5.97 -10.75
CA ILE A 113 -6.43 -4.58 -11.21
C ILE A 113 -6.43 -4.49 -12.74
N VAL A 114 -5.69 -5.36 -13.42
CA VAL A 114 -5.53 -5.34 -14.87
C VAL A 114 -6.80 -5.81 -15.59
N GLU A 115 -7.38 -6.94 -15.17
CA GLU A 115 -8.55 -7.54 -15.82
C GLU A 115 -9.79 -6.63 -15.77
N ASN A 116 -9.91 -5.81 -14.72
CA ASN A 116 -11.04 -4.91 -14.52
C ASN A 116 -10.73 -3.45 -14.90
N GLY A 117 -9.55 -3.18 -15.47
CA GLY A 117 -9.15 -1.83 -15.89
C GLY A 117 -9.08 -0.80 -14.75
N LEU A 118 -8.89 -1.26 -13.51
CA LEU A 118 -9.00 -0.44 -12.29
C LEU A 118 -7.88 0.59 -12.19
N ALA A 119 -6.72 0.33 -12.80
CA ALA A 119 -5.64 1.30 -12.85
C ALA A 119 -6.08 2.61 -13.54
N LYS A 120 -6.84 2.53 -14.64
CA LYS A 120 -7.33 3.72 -15.35
C LYS A 120 -8.36 4.48 -14.51
N GLN A 121 -9.30 3.76 -13.90
CA GLN A 121 -10.32 4.34 -13.02
C GLN A 121 -9.68 5.04 -11.81
N TYR A 122 -8.63 4.45 -11.23
CA TYR A 122 -7.83 5.08 -10.18
C TYR A 122 -7.21 6.41 -10.64
N PHE A 123 -6.56 6.43 -11.80
CA PHE A 123 -5.98 7.67 -12.34
C PHE A 123 -7.03 8.76 -12.56
N GLU A 124 -8.22 8.39 -13.03
CA GLU A 124 -9.34 9.31 -13.20
C GLU A 124 -9.84 9.83 -11.83
N ALA A 125 -9.99 8.97 -10.82
CA ALA A 125 -10.39 9.37 -9.46
C ALA A 125 -9.38 10.34 -8.82
N VAL A 126 -8.08 10.05 -8.90
CA VAL A 126 -7.03 10.96 -8.39
C VAL A 126 -7.08 12.31 -9.11
N LYS A 127 -7.29 12.30 -10.43
CA LYS A 127 -7.39 13.55 -11.20
C LYS A 127 -8.59 14.38 -10.74
N SER A 128 -9.75 13.77 -10.57
CA SER A 128 -10.95 14.47 -10.07
C SER A 128 -10.74 15.03 -8.66
N PHE A 129 -10.11 14.27 -7.76
CA PHE A 129 -9.80 14.71 -6.40
C PHE A 129 -8.85 15.92 -6.35
N MET A 130 -7.96 16.06 -7.34
CA MET A 130 -7.04 17.21 -7.46
C MET A 130 -7.67 18.45 -8.11
N GLU A 131 -8.79 18.28 -8.84
CA GLU A 131 -9.51 19.36 -9.53
C GLU A 131 -10.60 20.00 -8.64
N GLU A 132 -10.87 19.42 -7.47
CA GLU A 132 -11.87 19.86 -6.47
C GLU A 132 -11.23 20.66 -5.31
#